data_AF-A0A662Q082-F1
#
_entry.id   AF-A0A662Q082-F1
#
_cell.length_a   1.000
_cell.length_b   1.000
_cell.length_c   1.000
_cell.angle_alpha   90.00
_cell.angle_beta   90.00
_cell.angle_gamma   90.00
#
_symmetry.space_group_name_H-M   'P 1'
#
loop_
_entity.id
_entity.type
_entity.pdbx_description
1 polymer ?
#
loop_
_entity_poly.entity_id
_entity_poly.type
_entity_poly.pdbx_seq_one_letter_code
_entity_poly.pdbx_strand_id
1 'polypeptide(L)'
;MGLIARSGYLILREWKMAGSWLMEIMLGKRWRGLRECGGMPSYRVNVLRNPPRRRDICSGLTGRLEVSIVAESYLHIGEGAQKSLVEIDEEGLKGLKGAPSLREVRRYVRFIAGVVPFNKVSGKPAIPGGTVKGNIRTRLELSFRSKNGVVRSCLLIASRPLDRPNPPRTSGWRHQRIWSHAIGEDRRACNFIAERKVCLLCDLFGSAGLSSLINFSDFLLTDGANRMEIVDLPYGMRLEAAKPGSVFTGIIEFRNLALEELGLLFLGMGLRGGRISDQVLMGRLKYHNVQTLGGKVFGRIRYRLNELALSRLSTESMKLDGWEIRPGGSLADEGRLDVLVKDLVDRSLKKFEGEIMLVDEVRVIDQLPRA
;
A
#
# COMPACT_ATOMS: atom_id res chain seq x y z
N MET A 1 -25.98 -68.42 -12.22
CA MET A 1 -26.28 -67.65 -10.99
C MET A 1 -25.73 -66.25 -11.23
N GLY A 2 -26.49 -65.30 -11.79
CA GLY A 2 -27.67 -64.64 -11.21
C GLY A 2 -27.17 -63.44 -10.38
N LEU A 3 -27.57 -62.18 -10.49
CA LEU A 3 -28.76 -61.47 -11.00
C LEU A 3 -28.30 -60.00 -11.33
N ILE A 4 -28.72 -59.33 -12.42
CA ILE A 4 -29.92 -58.45 -12.59
C ILE A 4 -29.83 -57.17 -11.69
N ALA A 5 -29.98 -55.91 -12.12
CA ALA A 5 -30.96 -55.28 -13.03
C ALA A 5 -30.50 -53.86 -13.50
N ARG A 6 -30.75 -53.48 -14.78
CA ARG A 6 -31.78 -52.53 -15.31
C ARG A 6 -31.50 -51.03 -15.09
N SER A 7 -31.28 -50.22 -16.16
CA SER A 7 -32.25 -49.59 -17.10
C SER A 7 -32.42 -48.10 -16.74
N GLY A 8 -32.48 -47.11 -17.63
CA GLY A 8 -32.65 -47.12 -19.07
C GLY A 8 -32.46 -45.74 -19.72
N TYR A 9 -32.80 -45.69 -21.00
CA TYR A 9 -32.79 -44.56 -21.92
C TYR A 9 -33.86 -43.49 -21.63
N LEU A 10 -33.57 -42.22 -21.93
CA LEU A 10 -34.52 -41.32 -22.61
C LEU A 10 -33.80 -40.14 -23.29
N ILE A 11 -34.35 -39.78 -24.45
CA ILE A 11 -33.80 -39.02 -25.58
C ILE A 11 -34.66 -37.75 -25.78
N LEU A 12 -34.01 -36.62 -26.15
CA LEU A 12 -34.53 -35.39 -26.83
C LEU A 12 -35.58 -34.54 -26.05
N ARG A 13 -35.65 -33.20 -26.07
CA ARG A 13 -35.24 -32.08 -26.95
C ARG A 13 -35.21 -30.80 -26.06
N GLU A 14 -34.16 -29.98 -26.04
CA GLU A 14 -33.83 -28.86 -26.94
C GLU A 14 -34.56 -27.52 -26.60
N TRP A 15 -33.83 -26.51 -26.06
CA TRP A 15 -33.62 -25.13 -26.60
C TRP A 15 -33.09 -24.09 -25.56
N LYS A 16 -31.92 -23.53 -25.93
CA LYS A 16 -31.44 -22.12 -25.84
C LYS A 16 -31.02 -21.42 -24.52
N MET A 17 -29.74 -21.05 -24.55
CA MET A 17 -29.08 -19.77 -24.16
C MET A 17 -28.88 -19.40 -22.68
N ALA A 18 -27.64 -19.58 -22.22
CA ALA A 18 -26.78 -18.61 -21.49
C ALA A 18 -25.59 -19.42 -20.94
N GLY A 19 -24.36 -19.31 -21.43
CA GLY A 19 -23.56 -18.10 -21.44
C GLY A 19 -22.37 -18.23 -20.47
N SER A 20 -21.56 -19.27 -20.69
CA SER A 20 -20.12 -19.39 -20.34
C SER A 20 -19.50 -18.37 -19.37
N TRP A 21 -19.61 -18.56 -18.05
CA TRP A 21 -18.74 -17.86 -17.08
C TRP A 21 -18.38 -18.65 -15.80
N LEU A 22 -18.74 -19.94 -15.71
CA LEU A 22 -18.63 -20.71 -14.45
C LEU A 22 -17.78 -21.99 -14.53
N MET A 23 -17.07 -22.23 -15.64
CA MET A 23 -16.31 -23.48 -15.84
C MET A 23 -14.77 -23.32 -15.89
N GLU A 24 -14.23 -22.11 -15.73
CA GLU A 24 -12.77 -21.88 -15.72
C GLU A 24 -12.12 -21.95 -14.33
N ILE A 25 -12.89 -22.12 -13.25
CA ILE A 25 -12.36 -22.12 -11.87
C ILE A 25 -12.09 -23.53 -11.30
N MET A 26 -12.48 -24.62 -11.98
CA MET A 26 -12.45 -25.97 -11.39
C MET A 26 -11.49 -26.99 -12.02
N LEU A 27 -10.62 -26.63 -12.96
CA LEU A 27 -9.64 -27.58 -13.51
C LEU A 27 -8.19 -27.13 -13.26
N GLY A 28 -7.59 -27.78 -12.27
CA GLY A 28 -6.17 -27.69 -11.92
C GLY A 28 -5.27 -28.01 -13.11
N LYS A 29 -4.80 -26.96 -13.79
CA LYS A 29 -3.63 -27.05 -14.66
C LYS A 29 -2.37 -26.86 -13.81
N ARG A 30 -1.80 -28.02 -13.47
CA ARG A 30 -0.40 -28.28 -13.12
C ARG A 30 0.52 -27.28 -13.85
N TRP A 31 1.12 -26.35 -13.11
CA TRP A 31 2.14 -25.43 -13.60
C TRP A 31 3.33 -26.23 -14.16
N ARG A 32 3.37 -26.40 -15.48
CA ARG A 32 4.54 -26.89 -16.20
C ARG A 32 5.35 -25.68 -16.67
N GLY A 33 6.49 -25.49 -16.01
CA GLY A 33 7.71 -24.89 -16.55
C GLY A 33 7.59 -23.55 -17.27
N LEU A 34 7.56 -22.45 -16.52
CA LEU A 34 8.03 -21.15 -17.01
C LEU A 34 9.57 -21.17 -17.05
N ARG A 35 10.12 -21.80 -18.09
CA ARG A 35 11.47 -21.53 -18.62
C ARG A 35 11.32 -20.61 -19.83
N GLU A 36 10.84 -19.39 -19.59
CA GLU A 36 11.00 -18.28 -20.52
C GLU A 36 11.35 -17.05 -19.70
N CYS A 37 12.67 -16.83 -19.54
CA CYS A 37 13.21 -15.54 -19.15
C CYS A 37 13.17 -14.61 -20.37
N GLY A 38 11.97 -14.27 -20.85
CA GLY A 38 11.77 -13.11 -21.70
C GLY A 38 11.95 -11.87 -20.83
N GLY A 39 12.92 -11.01 -21.14
CA GLY A 39 13.00 -9.69 -20.52
C GLY A 39 11.68 -8.96 -20.70
N MET A 40 11.22 -8.20 -19.71
CA MET A 40 10.10 -7.27 -19.93
C MET A 40 10.68 -6.07 -20.68
N PRO A 41 10.39 -5.87 -21.98
CA PRO A 41 10.88 -4.69 -22.67
C PRO A 41 10.24 -3.47 -22.00
N SER A 42 11.08 -2.59 -21.47
CA SER A 42 10.61 -1.30 -20.98
C SER A 42 10.08 -0.50 -22.17
N TYR A 43 8.90 0.08 -22.05
CA TYR A 43 8.35 0.95 -23.09
C TYR A 43 7.96 2.30 -22.50
N ARG A 44 8.14 3.34 -23.33
CA ARG A 44 7.86 4.71 -22.93
C ARG A 44 6.37 4.97 -22.98
N VAL A 45 5.83 5.51 -21.90
CA VAL A 45 4.42 5.85 -21.79
C VAL A 45 4.28 7.36 -21.62
N ASN A 46 3.30 7.95 -22.29
CA ASN A 46 2.99 9.35 -22.13
C ASN A 46 2.19 9.56 -20.84
N VAL A 47 2.74 10.30 -19.88
CA VAL A 47 2.01 10.68 -18.68
C VAL A 47 1.13 11.88 -19.01
N LEU A 48 -0.19 11.74 -18.87
CA LEU A 48 -1.13 12.84 -19.04
C LEU A 48 -0.90 13.88 -17.94
N ARG A 49 -0.53 15.09 -18.35
CA ARG A 49 -0.22 16.21 -17.44
C ARG A 49 -1.07 17.42 -17.79
N ASN A 50 -1.69 18.00 -16.77
CA ASN A 50 -2.54 19.18 -16.87
C ASN A 50 -2.03 20.26 -15.90
N PRO A 51 -2.39 21.54 -16.12
CA PRO A 51 -2.22 22.55 -15.08
C PRO A 51 -2.89 22.07 -13.78
N PRO A 52 -2.20 22.16 -12.63
CA PRO A 52 -2.81 21.77 -11.36
C PRO A 52 -4.02 22.64 -11.05
N ARG A 53 -4.98 22.08 -10.32
CA ARG A 53 -6.12 22.86 -9.80
C ARG A 53 -5.64 24.03 -8.95
N ARG A 54 -6.50 25.03 -8.78
CA ARG A 54 -6.23 26.12 -7.84
C ARG A 54 -6.30 25.62 -6.40
N ARG A 55 -5.32 26.02 -5.60
CA ARG A 55 -5.14 25.64 -4.18
C ARG A 55 -5.62 26.72 -3.21
N ASP A 56 -5.93 27.88 -3.73
CA ASP A 56 -6.31 29.11 -3.06
C ASP A 56 -7.84 29.35 -3.10
N ILE A 57 -8.60 28.46 -3.73
CA ILE A 57 -10.06 28.49 -3.78
C ILE A 57 -10.64 27.22 -3.15
N CYS A 58 -11.87 27.30 -2.65
CA CYS A 58 -12.66 26.12 -2.28
C CYS A 58 -13.65 25.82 -3.42
N SER A 59 -13.62 24.59 -3.91
CA SER A 59 -14.53 24.04 -4.93
C SER A 59 -14.77 22.56 -4.62
N GLY A 60 -15.72 21.90 -5.28
CA GLY A 60 -15.96 20.46 -5.10
C GLY A 60 -16.18 20.04 -3.64
N LEU A 61 -15.71 18.83 -3.32
CA LEU A 61 -15.77 18.26 -1.98
C LEU A 61 -14.57 18.68 -1.13
N THR A 62 -14.87 19.19 0.06
CA THR A 62 -13.89 19.51 1.09
C THR A 62 -14.34 18.95 2.43
N GLY A 63 -13.46 18.25 3.13
CA GLY A 63 -13.83 17.56 4.36
C GLY A 63 -12.68 16.79 4.99
N ARG A 64 -13.03 15.89 5.90
CA ARG A 64 -12.08 15.01 6.59
C ARG A 64 -12.63 13.60 6.73
N LEU A 65 -11.71 12.65 6.84
CA LEU A 65 -11.96 11.25 7.14
C LEU A 65 -11.30 10.92 8.47
N GLU A 66 -12.02 10.30 9.39
CA GLU A 66 -11.42 9.64 10.54
C GLU A 66 -11.09 8.20 10.16
N VAL A 67 -9.83 7.82 10.26
CA VAL A 67 -9.33 6.54 9.75
C VAL A 67 -8.51 5.82 10.82
N SER A 68 -8.76 4.53 10.97
CA SER A 68 -7.92 3.62 11.74
C SER A 68 -7.05 2.75 10.84
N ILE A 69 -5.82 2.50 11.25
CA ILE A 69 -4.93 1.49 10.68
C ILE A 69 -4.80 0.38 11.73
N VAL A 70 -5.28 -0.81 11.37
CA VAL A 70 -5.19 -2.02 12.21
C VAL A 70 -4.03 -2.86 11.71
N ALA A 71 -3.03 -3.09 12.54
CA ALA A 71 -1.94 -4.00 12.23
C ALA A 71 -2.42 -5.45 12.38
N GLU A 72 -2.51 -6.24 11.31
CA GLU A 72 -2.88 -7.67 11.40
C GLU A 72 -1.67 -8.58 11.58
N SER A 73 -0.48 -8.04 11.36
CA SER A 73 0.79 -8.67 11.68
C SER A 73 1.70 -7.69 12.43
N TYR A 74 2.93 -8.07 12.74
CA TYR A 74 3.90 -7.13 13.29
C TYR A 74 4.10 -5.93 12.36
N LEU A 75 4.20 -4.72 12.91
CA LEU A 75 4.42 -3.52 12.14
C LEU A 75 5.62 -2.75 12.69
N HIS A 76 6.58 -2.44 11.81
CA HIS A 76 7.69 -1.55 12.15
C HIS A 76 7.74 -0.39 11.16
N ILE A 77 7.61 0.82 11.70
CA ILE A 77 7.80 2.10 11.00
C ILE A 77 8.99 2.77 11.66
N GLY A 78 10.13 2.85 10.97
CA GLY A 78 11.36 3.40 11.52
C GLY A 78 11.46 4.92 11.35
N GLU A 79 12.29 5.57 12.17
CA GLU A 79 12.60 7.01 12.11
C GLU A 79 13.64 7.38 11.03
N GLY A 80 14.11 6.41 10.25
CA GLY A 80 15.13 6.62 9.21
C GLY A 80 16.58 6.68 9.74
N ALA A 81 16.78 6.86 11.05
CA ALA A 81 18.09 6.76 11.69
C ALA A 81 18.28 5.39 12.36
N GLN A 82 19.22 4.58 11.85
CA GLN A 82 19.69 3.40 12.57
C GLN A 82 20.74 3.87 13.58
N LYS A 83 20.38 3.87 14.88
CA LYS A 83 21.38 4.05 15.93
C LYS A 83 22.20 2.77 16.02
N SER A 84 23.39 2.78 15.42
CA SER A 84 24.41 1.77 15.69
C SER A 84 24.84 1.94 17.15
N LEU A 85 24.61 0.92 17.98
CA LEU A 85 25.14 0.91 19.33
C LEU A 85 26.57 0.37 19.26
N VAL A 86 27.46 1.02 19.99
CA VAL A 86 28.84 0.60 20.14
C VAL A 86 29.00 0.09 21.56
N GLU A 87 29.26 -1.20 21.70
CA GLU A 87 29.71 -1.80 22.95
C GLU A 87 31.23 -1.69 22.97
N ILE A 88 31.75 -1.12 24.05
CA ILE A 88 33.18 -0.87 24.25
C ILE A 88 33.62 -1.70 25.46
N ASP A 89 34.54 -2.62 25.25
CA ASP A 89 35.25 -3.32 26.32
C ASP A 89 36.29 -2.35 26.92
N GLU A 90 35.85 -1.57 27.91
CA GLU A 90 36.68 -0.55 28.55
C GLU A 90 37.89 -1.12 29.29
N GLU A 91 37.78 -2.31 29.88
CA GLU A 91 38.88 -2.95 30.61
C GLU A 91 39.95 -3.43 29.63
N GLY A 92 39.54 -4.06 28.53
CA GLY A 92 40.45 -4.45 27.45
C GLY A 92 41.13 -3.26 26.78
N LEU A 93 40.42 -2.13 26.63
CA LEU A 93 40.98 -0.87 26.12
C LEU A 93 41.99 -0.24 27.08
N LYS A 94 41.72 -0.23 28.38
CA LYS A 94 42.64 0.28 29.42
C LYS A 94 43.92 -0.57 29.52
N GLY A 95 43.86 -1.83 29.11
CA GLY A 95 45.02 -2.74 29.05
C GLY A 95 45.99 -2.47 27.88
N LEU A 96 45.61 -1.65 26.89
CA LEU A 96 46.48 -1.29 25.78
C LEU A 96 47.58 -0.33 26.23
N LYS A 97 48.85 -0.67 25.95
CA LYS A 97 50.03 0.16 26.26
C LYS A 97 50.61 0.77 24.99
N GLY A 98 51.14 2.00 25.09
CA GLY A 98 51.77 2.71 23.97
C GLY A 98 50.77 3.42 23.05
N ALA A 99 51.09 3.55 21.76
CA ALA A 99 50.21 4.10 20.73
C ALA A 99 49.56 2.95 19.93
N PRO A 100 48.42 2.39 20.39
CA PRO A 100 47.80 1.23 19.76
C PRO A 100 47.32 1.56 18.35
N SER A 101 47.45 0.58 17.46
CA SER A 101 46.93 0.68 16.10
C SER A 101 45.40 0.65 16.10
N LEU A 102 44.77 1.26 15.09
CA LEU A 102 43.32 1.20 14.87
C LEU A 102 42.78 -0.24 14.80
N ARG A 103 43.61 -1.21 14.41
CA ARG A 103 43.24 -2.62 14.31
C ARG A 103 43.14 -3.30 15.68
N GLU A 104 43.95 -2.87 16.65
CA GLU A 104 43.91 -3.35 18.03
C GLU A 104 42.71 -2.78 18.77
N VAL A 105 42.46 -1.48 18.64
CA VAL A 105 41.27 -0.80 19.20
C VAL A 105 39.97 -1.44 18.71
N ARG A 106 39.88 -1.79 17.42
CA ARG A 106 38.69 -2.44 16.82
C ARG A 106 38.31 -3.78 17.46
N ARG A 107 39.23 -4.48 18.15
CA ARG A 107 38.91 -5.76 18.81
C ARG A 107 38.08 -5.59 20.08
N TYR A 108 38.17 -4.42 20.69
CA TYR A 108 37.47 -4.05 21.93
C TYR A 108 36.21 -3.22 21.66
N VAL A 109 35.97 -2.87 20.40
CA VAL A 109 34.81 -2.09 19.96
C VAL A 109 33.91 -3.01 19.16
N ARG A 110 32.82 -3.49 19.77
CA ARG A 110 31.79 -4.28 19.11
C ARG A 110 30.65 -3.39 18.68
N PHE A 111 30.35 -3.37 17.40
CA PHE A 111 29.10 -2.77 16.93
C PHE A 111 27.97 -3.75 17.24
N ILE A 112 27.18 -3.46 18.28
CA ILE A 112 25.93 -4.18 18.51
C ILE A 112 24.89 -3.56 17.58
N ALA A 113 24.14 -4.42 16.89
CA ALA A 113 22.92 -3.99 16.22
C ALA A 113 21.95 -3.43 17.28
N GLY A 114 21.92 -2.10 17.40
CA GLY A 114 21.00 -1.41 18.29
C GLY A 114 19.56 -1.75 17.93
N VAL A 115 18.67 -1.66 18.91
CA VAL A 115 17.23 -1.77 18.66
C VAL A 115 16.84 -0.61 17.75
N VAL A 116 16.33 -0.93 16.56
CA VAL A 116 15.79 0.09 15.66
C VAL A 116 14.46 0.56 16.25
N PRO A 117 14.36 1.83 16.68
CA PRO A 117 13.17 2.31 17.36
C PRO A 117 12.00 2.43 16.39
N PHE A 118 10.79 2.28 16.92
CA PHE A 118 9.57 2.61 16.22
C PHE A 118 9.37 4.12 16.26
N ASN A 119 8.83 4.68 15.19
CA ASN A 119 8.63 6.12 15.06
C ASN A 119 7.70 6.67 16.16
N LYS A 120 8.11 7.76 16.80
CA LYS A 120 7.33 8.41 17.86
C LYS A 120 7.02 9.86 17.51
N VAL A 121 5.76 10.25 17.72
CA VAL A 121 5.31 11.64 17.64
C VAL A 121 4.90 12.07 19.04
N SER A 122 5.54 13.14 19.54
CA SER A 122 5.34 13.62 20.92
C SER A 122 5.49 12.49 21.97
N GLY A 123 6.46 11.60 21.77
CA GLY A 123 6.76 10.47 22.66
C GLY A 123 5.85 9.25 22.52
N LYS A 124 4.78 9.31 21.71
CA LYS A 124 3.85 8.20 21.50
C LYS A 124 4.17 7.46 20.20
N PRO A 125 4.13 6.12 20.15
CA PRO A 125 4.27 5.37 18.91
C PRO A 125 3.26 5.85 17.86
N ALA A 126 3.75 6.16 16.67
CA ALA A 126 2.95 6.76 15.62
C ALA A 126 3.39 6.28 14.23
N ILE A 127 2.42 6.24 13.30
CA ILE A 127 2.69 6.12 11.88
C ILE A 127 2.63 7.53 11.30
N PRO A 128 3.75 8.10 10.81
CA PRO A 128 3.74 9.45 10.29
C PRO A 128 2.79 9.61 9.11
N GLY A 129 2.12 10.75 8.99
CA GLY A 129 1.19 11.03 7.89
C GLY A 129 1.85 10.88 6.51
N GLY A 130 3.13 11.24 6.40
CA GLY A 130 3.94 11.01 5.19
C GLY A 130 4.10 9.53 4.81
N THR A 131 4.15 8.62 5.80
CA THR A 131 4.21 7.17 5.56
C THR A 131 2.88 6.65 5.04
N VAL A 132 1.77 7.09 5.63
CA VAL A 132 0.42 6.73 5.20
C VAL A 132 0.14 7.24 3.78
N LYS A 133 0.46 8.52 3.54
CA LYS A 133 0.40 9.16 2.23
C LYS A 133 1.23 8.40 1.20
N GLY A 134 2.47 8.06 1.53
CA GLY A 134 3.37 7.32 0.66
C GLY A 134 2.86 5.92 0.32
N ASN A 135 2.25 5.23 1.29
CA ASN A 135 1.65 3.91 1.07
C ASN A 135 0.50 3.95 0.06
N ILE A 136 -0.48 4.82 0.31
CA ILE A 136 -1.67 4.99 -0.54
C ILE A 136 -1.27 5.48 -1.92
N ARG A 137 -0.45 6.53 -1.98
CA ARG A 137 0.02 7.12 -3.24
C ARG A 137 0.76 6.10 -4.09
N THR A 138 1.73 5.39 -3.54
CA THR A 138 2.53 4.41 -4.29
C THR A 138 1.66 3.28 -4.83
N ARG A 139 0.69 2.79 -4.04
CA ARG A 139 -0.29 1.81 -4.49
C ARG A 139 -1.09 2.32 -5.67
N LEU A 140 -1.57 3.57 -5.62
CA LEU A 140 -2.29 4.17 -6.75
C LEU A 140 -1.38 4.35 -7.97
N GLU A 141 -0.17 4.89 -7.79
CA GLU A 141 0.81 5.06 -8.86
C GLU A 141 1.07 3.74 -9.60
N LEU A 142 1.18 2.63 -8.85
CA LEU A 142 1.40 1.28 -9.41
C LEU A 142 0.12 0.59 -9.89
N SER A 143 -1.07 1.00 -9.43
CA SER A 143 -2.34 0.44 -9.89
C SER A 143 -2.80 1.06 -11.21
N PHE A 144 -2.42 2.31 -11.50
CA PHE A 144 -2.63 2.85 -12.84
C PHE A 144 -1.80 2.06 -13.85
N ARG A 145 -2.38 1.79 -15.02
CA ARG A 145 -1.72 1.20 -16.19
C ARG A 145 -1.95 2.08 -17.41
N SER A 146 -1.04 1.99 -18.37
CA SER A 146 -1.23 2.70 -19.63
C SER A 146 -2.43 2.14 -20.40
N LYS A 147 -3.21 3.05 -20.99
CA LYS A 147 -4.29 2.75 -21.94
C LYS A 147 -3.95 3.51 -23.22
N ASN A 148 -3.74 2.79 -24.32
CA ASN A 148 -3.31 3.37 -25.60
C ASN A 148 -2.03 4.23 -25.49
N GLY A 149 -1.06 3.79 -24.69
CA GLY A 149 0.21 4.51 -24.49
C GLY A 149 0.12 5.77 -23.61
N VAL A 150 -1.02 6.03 -22.97
CA VAL A 150 -1.24 7.16 -22.07
C VAL A 150 -1.58 6.67 -20.67
N VAL A 151 -1.05 7.34 -19.63
CA VAL A 151 -1.33 7.03 -18.22
C VAL A 151 -1.57 8.31 -17.40
N ARG A 152 -2.47 8.27 -16.41
CA ARG A 152 -2.81 9.44 -15.57
C ARG A 152 -1.93 9.61 -14.33
N SER A 153 -0.91 8.78 -14.19
CA SER A 153 0.01 8.80 -13.07
C SER A 153 1.45 8.70 -13.55
N CYS A 154 2.32 9.55 -13.01
CA CYS A 154 3.76 9.28 -13.05
C CYS A 154 4.15 8.29 -11.94
N LEU A 155 5.43 7.93 -11.89
CA LEU A 155 6.05 7.35 -10.70
C LEU A 155 6.94 8.42 -10.07
N LEU A 156 6.62 8.88 -8.85
CA LEU A 156 7.37 9.98 -8.23
C LEU A 156 8.82 9.57 -7.91
N ILE A 157 8.97 8.35 -7.38
CA ILE A 157 10.25 7.75 -7.06
C ILE A 157 10.40 6.54 -7.98
N ALA A 158 10.98 6.76 -9.15
CA ALA A 158 11.30 5.70 -10.09
C ALA A 158 12.78 5.76 -10.48
N SER A 159 13.43 4.60 -10.40
CA SER A 159 14.63 4.34 -11.18
C SER A 159 14.22 4.04 -12.63
N ARG A 160 15.17 4.07 -13.56
CA ARG A 160 14.90 3.54 -14.90
C ARG A 160 14.36 2.10 -14.78
N PRO A 161 13.32 1.72 -15.55
CA PRO A 161 12.87 0.34 -15.60
C PRO A 161 14.06 -0.60 -15.80
N LEU A 162 14.09 -1.71 -15.07
CA LEU A 162 15.16 -2.67 -15.23
C LEU A 162 14.98 -3.42 -16.56
N ASP A 163 16.07 -3.57 -17.31
CA ASP A 163 16.09 -4.38 -18.54
C ASP A 163 15.80 -5.86 -18.26
N ARG A 164 16.02 -6.30 -17.02
CA ARG A 164 15.77 -7.66 -16.54
C ARG A 164 15.12 -7.65 -15.17
N PRO A 165 14.16 -8.56 -14.90
CA PRO A 165 13.61 -8.71 -13.57
C PRO A 165 14.70 -9.12 -12.59
N ASN A 166 14.57 -8.66 -11.34
CA ASN A 166 15.45 -9.07 -10.27
C ASN A 166 15.42 -10.60 -10.12
N PRO A 167 16.56 -11.25 -9.87
CA PRO A 167 16.57 -12.68 -9.59
C PRO A 167 15.71 -13.00 -8.35
N PRO A 168 15.10 -14.20 -8.27
CA PRO A 168 14.49 -14.65 -7.04
C PRO A 168 15.45 -14.47 -5.85
N ARG A 169 14.90 -14.10 -4.69
CA ARG A 169 15.63 -13.92 -3.43
C ARG A 169 16.51 -12.66 -3.33
N THR A 170 16.50 -11.77 -4.31
CA THR A 170 17.16 -10.46 -4.17
C THR A 170 16.19 -9.37 -3.69
N SER A 171 16.74 -8.26 -3.20
CA SER A 171 15.95 -7.09 -2.80
C SER A 171 15.05 -6.62 -3.93
N GLY A 172 13.78 -6.34 -3.64
CA GLY A 172 12.81 -5.84 -4.61
C GLY A 172 12.20 -6.89 -5.55
N TRP A 173 12.67 -8.15 -5.58
CA TRP A 173 12.08 -9.19 -6.45
C TRP A 173 10.58 -9.41 -6.23
N ARG A 174 10.15 -9.48 -4.97
CA ARG A 174 8.73 -9.67 -4.63
C ARG A 174 7.89 -8.46 -5.01
N HIS A 175 8.40 -7.25 -4.77
CA HIS A 175 7.76 -6.02 -5.20
C HIS A 175 7.57 -6.00 -6.72
N GLN A 176 8.60 -6.41 -7.48
CA GLN A 176 8.51 -6.51 -8.94
C GLN A 176 7.48 -7.54 -9.41
N ARG A 177 7.31 -8.65 -8.69
CA ARG A 177 6.30 -9.65 -9.04
C ARG A 177 4.88 -9.14 -8.84
N ILE A 178 4.63 -8.46 -7.73
CA ILE A 178 3.32 -7.87 -7.41
C ILE A 178 2.94 -6.81 -8.46
N TRP A 179 3.88 -5.95 -8.82
CA TRP A 179 3.64 -4.77 -9.66
C TRP A 179 4.23 -4.88 -11.07
N SER A 180 4.40 -6.11 -11.57
CA SER A 180 5.05 -6.39 -12.85
C SER A 180 4.46 -5.60 -14.01
N HIS A 181 3.13 -5.48 -14.07
CA HIS A 181 2.42 -4.75 -15.11
C HIS A 181 2.78 -3.25 -15.18
N ALA A 182 3.14 -2.61 -14.06
CA ALA A 182 3.41 -1.18 -13.98
C ALA A 182 4.91 -0.86 -14.04
N ILE A 183 5.77 -1.74 -13.54
CA ILE A 183 7.22 -1.48 -13.43
C ILE A 183 7.93 -1.45 -14.79
N GLY A 184 7.35 -2.09 -15.81
CA GLY A 184 7.85 -2.02 -17.19
C GLY A 184 7.59 -0.70 -17.91
N GLU A 185 6.73 0.17 -17.36
CA GLU A 185 6.39 1.44 -17.99
C GLU A 185 7.36 2.56 -17.56
N ASP A 186 8.06 3.19 -18.52
CA ASP A 186 8.84 4.39 -18.24
C ASP A 186 7.91 5.60 -18.08
N ARG A 187 7.47 5.83 -16.83
CA ARG A 187 6.56 6.92 -16.42
C ARG A 187 7.32 8.03 -15.67
N ARG A 188 8.05 8.86 -16.40
CA ARG A 188 8.84 9.96 -15.81
C ARG A 188 8.04 10.81 -14.82
N ALA A 189 8.63 11.04 -13.66
CA ALA A 189 8.10 11.91 -12.61
C ALA A 189 7.72 13.30 -13.15
N CYS A 190 6.65 13.89 -12.62
CA CYS A 190 6.26 15.25 -12.99
C CYS A 190 7.22 16.26 -12.36
N ASN A 191 7.72 17.19 -13.16
CA ASN A 191 8.50 18.32 -12.69
C ASN A 191 7.66 19.60 -12.71
N PHE A 192 6.94 19.86 -11.61
CA PHE A 192 6.06 21.02 -11.54
C PHE A 192 6.82 22.35 -11.62
N ILE A 193 8.03 22.43 -11.07
CA ILE A 193 8.85 23.64 -11.06
C ILE A 193 9.16 24.09 -12.50
N ALA A 194 9.53 23.13 -13.37
CA ALA A 194 9.87 23.41 -14.76
C ALA A 194 8.65 23.44 -15.70
N GLU A 195 7.75 22.47 -15.60
CA GLU A 195 6.70 22.26 -16.61
C GLU A 195 5.37 22.97 -16.26
N ARG A 196 5.18 23.36 -14.99
CA ARG A 196 3.91 23.90 -14.45
C ARG A 196 2.68 23.00 -14.70
N LYS A 197 2.90 21.75 -15.05
CA LYS A 197 1.87 20.72 -15.28
C LYS A 197 2.18 19.48 -14.46
N VAL A 198 1.14 18.78 -14.04
CA VAL A 198 1.24 17.56 -13.23
C VAL A 198 0.21 16.52 -13.65
N CYS A 199 0.49 15.26 -13.35
CA CYS A 199 -0.48 14.18 -13.49
C CYS A 199 -1.55 14.23 -12.38
N LEU A 200 -2.60 13.42 -12.51
CA LEU A 200 -3.71 13.36 -11.55
C LEU A 200 -3.23 13.11 -10.12
N LEU A 201 -2.34 12.13 -9.92
CA LEU A 201 -1.87 11.80 -8.57
C LEU A 201 -0.94 12.86 -7.97
N CYS A 202 -0.11 13.51 -8.78
CA CYS A 202 0.69 14.66 -8.32
C CYS A 202 -0.20 15.87 -7.99
N ASP A 203 -1.35 16.01 -8.65
CA ASP A 203 -2.32 17.06 -8.31
C ASP A 203 -3.00 16.76 -6.96
N LEU A 204 -3.41 15.52 -6.71
CA LEU A 204 -4.06 15.11 -5.46
C LEU A 204 -3.08 15.07 -4.28
N PHE A 205 -1.96 14.37 -4.44
CA PHE A 205 -0.98 14.10 -3.38
C PHE A 205 0.19 15.10 -3.35
N GLY A 206 0.22 16.08 -4.25
CA GLY A 206 1.30 17.05 -4.35
C GLY A 206 2.57 16.47 -4.99
N SER A 207 3.56 17.32 -5.18
CA SER A 207 4.90 16.99 -5.69
C SER A 207 5.90 18.04 -5.22
N ALA A 208 7.18 17.93 -5.59
CA ALA A 208 8.15 19.00 -5.32
C ALA A 208 7.65 20.34 -5.87
N GLY A 209 7.54 21.34 -4.99
CA GLY A 209 7.02 22.67 -5.32
C GLY A 209 5.50 22.78 -5.46
N LEU A 210 4.71 21.73 -5.18
CA LEU A 210 3.25 21.73 -5.29
C LEU A 210 2.60 21.11 -4.04
N SER A 211 1.79 21.89 -3.34
CA SER A 211 1.03 21.42 -2.17
C SER A 211 -0.04 20.40 -2.55
N SER A 212 -0.29 19.45 -1.63
CA SER A 212 -1.34 18.44 -1.78
C SER A 212 -2.75 19.01 -1.58
N LEU A 213 -3.71 18.36 -2.23
CA LEU A 213 -5.13 18.51 -1.94
C LEU A 213 -5.59 17.54 -0.84
N ILE A 214 -4.81 16.48 -0.60
CA ILE A 214 -5.04 15.49 0.45
C ILE A 214 -3.91 15.56 1.48
N ASN A 215 -4.24 15.89 2.72
CA ASN A 215 -3.31 15.99 3.84
C ASN A 215 -3.58 14.88 4.86
N PHE A 216 -2.50 14.41 5.48
CA PHE A 216 -2.54 13.27 6.39
C PHE A 216 -1.97 13.72 7.72
N SER A 217 -2.74 13.58 8.79
CA SER A 217 -2.19 13.69 10.14
C SER A 217 -1.27 12.51 10.43
N ASP A 218 -0.51 12.62 11.51
CA ASP A 218 0.12 11.43 12.10
C ASP A 218 -0.96 10.53 12.72
N PHE A 219 -0.75 9.23 12.65
CA PHE A 219 -1.66 8.21 13.17
C PHE A 219 -1.09 7.69 14.48
N LEU A 220 -1.76 7.96 15.59
CA LEU A 220 -1.28 7.66 16.93
C LEU A 220 -1.81 6.31 17.41
N LEU A 221 -0.97 5.54 18.10
CA LEU A 221 -1.38 4.29 18.73
C LEU A 221 -2.43 4.54 19.83
N THR A 222 -3.61 3.94 19.72
CA THR A 222 -4.72 4.14 20.68
C THR A 222 -4.69 3.18 21.84
N ASP A 223 -4.16 1.98 21.63
CA ASP A 223 -4.33 0.83 22.52
C ASP A 223 -3.24 0.74 23.64
N GLY A 224 -2.48 1.82 23.84
CA GLY A 224 -1.44 1.91 24.87
C GLY A 224 -0.08 1.28 24.50
N ALA A 225 0.93 1.57 25.33
CA ALA A 225 2.33 1.19 25.04
C ALA A 225 2.61 -0.32 25.10
N ASN A 226 1.76 -1.12 25.76
CA ASN A 226 1.87 -2.59 25.87
C ASN A 226 1.73 -3.32 24.52
N ARG A 227 1.26 -2.61 23.49
CA ARG A 227 1.18 -3.06 22.10
C ARG A 227 2.51 -2.97 21.35
N MET A 228 3.53 -2.40 21.96
CA MET A 228 4.90 -2.37 21.42
C MET A 228 5.73 -3.48 22.05
N GLU A 229 6.63 -4.09 21.27
CA GLU A 229 7.68 -4.97 21.80
C GLU A 229 8.94 -4.92 20.96
N ILE A 230 10.06 -5.34 21.55
CA ILE A 230 11.29 -5.58 20.83
C ILE A 230 11.20 -6.98 20.23
N VAL A 231 11.27 -7.06 18.91
CA VAL A 231 11.28 -8.30 18.16
C VAL A 231 12.71 -8.60 17.74
N ASP A 232 13.25 -9.70 18.25
CA ASP A 232 14.50 -10.27 17.78
C ASP A 232 14.25 -11.08 16.51
N LEU A 233 14.99 -10.73 15.46
CA LEU A 233 14.93 -11.32 14.13
C LEU A 233 16.26 -12.01 13.79
N PRO A 234 16.27 -12.93 12.82
CA PRO A 234 17.51 -13.57 12.36
C PRO A 234 18.60 -12.57 11.98
N TYR A 235 19.85 -13.01 12.06
CA TYR A 235 21.05 -12.19 11.78
C TYR A 235 21.28 -11.03 12.77
N GLY A 236 20.77 -11.15 14.00
CA GLY A 236 21.01 -10.18 15.08
C GLY A 236 20.23 -8.87 14.92
N MET A 237 19.24 -8.80 14.03
CA MET A 237 18.40 -7.61 13.87
C MET A 237 17.38 -7.51 15.00
N ARG A 238 17.28 -6.35 15.65
CA ARG A 238 16.31 -6.09 16.72
C ARG A 238 15.47 -4.87 16.36
N LEU A 239 14.15 -5.01 16.33
CA LEU A 239 13.22 -3.94 15.95
C LEU A 239 12.20 -3.70 17.06
N GLU A 240 11.97 -2.45 17.45
CA GLU A 240 10.75 -2.11 18.19
C GLU A 240 9.57 -2.14 17.19
N ALA A 241 8.58 -2.99 17.43
CA ALA A 241 7.46 -3.20 16.53
C ALA A 241 6.12 -3.22 17.29
N ALA A 242 5.07 -2.76 16.61
CA ALA A 242 3.70 -2.92 17.09
C ALA A 242 3.24 -4.36 16.85
N LYS A 243 2.61 -4.95 17.86
CA LYS A 243 2.04 -6.31 17.85
C LYS A 243 0.84 -6.41 16.90
N PRO A 244 0.51 -7.63 16.41
CA PRO A 244 -0.77 -7.88 15.76
C PRO A 244 -1.97 -7.43 16.61
N GLY A 245 -2.95 -6.84 15.93
CA GLY A 245 -4.14 -6.17 16.43
C GLY A 245 -3.96 -4.72 16.87
N SER A 246 -2.77 -4.11 16.75
CA SER A 246 -2.53 -2.74 17.22
C SER A 246 -3.31 -1.75 16.35
N VAL A 247 -4.02 -0.80 16.97
CA VAL A 247 -4.80 0.22 16.25
C VAL A 247 -4.13 1.59 16.32
N PHE A 248 -3.96 2.23 15.16
CA PHE A 248 -3.47 3.60 15.03
C PHE A 248 -4.57 4.47 14.41
N THR A 249 -4.93 5.60 15.03
CA THR A 249 -5.98 6.49 14.50
C THR A 249 -5.42 7.83 14.08
N GLY A 250 -5.96 8.35 12.98
CA GLY A 250 -5.57 9.62 12.41
C GLY A 250 -6.66 10.20 11.51
N ILE A 251 -6.39 11.37 10.98
CA ILE A 251 -7.31 12.14 10.14
C ILE A 251 -6.68 12.32 8.76
N ILE A 252 -7.50 12.13 7.72
CA ILE A 252 -7.16 12.49 6.34
C ILE A 252 -8.05 13.65 5.93
N GLU A 253 -7.46 14.81 5.70
CA GLU A 253 -8.15 15.99 5.21
C GLU A 253 -8.06 16.06 3.69
N PHE A 254 -9.14 16.50 3.06
CA PHE A 254 -9.23 16.53 1.61
C PHE A 254 -9.95 17.80 1.17
N ARG A 255 -9.53 18.39 0.04
CA ARG A 255 -10.11 19.62 -0.48
C ARG A 255 -10.17 19.65 -1.99
N ASN A 256 -11.25 20.19 -2.53
CA ASN A 256 -11.44 20.31 -3.97
C ASN A 256 -11.41 18.98 -4.73
N LEU A 257 -11.84 17.88 -4.11
CA LEU A 257 -11.96 16.60 -4.80
C LEU A 257 -13.33 16.47 -5.49
N ALA A 258 -13.33 15.79 -6.63
CA ALA A 258 -14.53 15.18 -7.18
C ALA A 258 -14.85 13.87 -6.43
N LEU A 259 -16.10 13.40 -6.54
CA LEU A 259 -16.55 12.13 -5.94
C LEU A 259 -15.66 10.95 -6.35
N GLU A 260 -15.29 10.87 -7.64
CA GLU A 260 -14.45 9.82 -8.20
C GLU A 260 -12.99 9.89 -7.73
N GLU A 261 -12.53 11.05 -7.27
CA GLU A 261 -11.18 11.19 -6.72
C GLU A 261 -11.15 10.78 -5.24
N LEU A 262 -12.25 11.01 -4.52
CA LEU A 262 -12.41 10.48 -3.17
C LEU A 262 -12.52 8.95 -3.19
N GLY A 263 -13.27 8.38 -4.15
CA GLY A 263 -13.26 6.93 -4.35
C GLY A 263 -11.91 6.39 -4.82
N LEU A 264 -11.11 7.18 -5.56
CA LEU A 264 -9.72 6.82 -5.86
C LEU A 264 -8.86 6.78 -4.60
N LEU A 265 -9.04 7.72 -3.66
CA LEU A 265 -8.38 7.66 -2.34
C LEU A 265 -8.77 6.37 -1.59
N PHE A 266 -10.04 5.97 -1.65
CA PHE A 266 -10.53 4.72 -1.06
C PHE A 266 -9.88 3.48 -1.69
N LEU A 267 -9.78 3.43 -3.02
CA LEU A 267 -9.05 2.39 -3.74
C LEU A 267 -7.57 2.30 -3.31
N GLY A 268 -6.92 3.46 -3.12
CA GLY A 268 -5.53 3.52 -2.65
C GLY A 268 -5.35 2.91 -1.26
N MET A 269 -6.31 3.13 -0.37
CA MET A 269 -6.40 2.47 0.95
C MET A 269 -6.76 0.98 0.87
N GLY A 270 -7.16 0.47 -0.29
CA GLY A 270 -7.65 -0.91 -0.45
C GLY A 270 -9.09 -1.11 -0.02
N LEU A 271 -9.85 -0.03 0.18
CA LEU A 271 -11.29 -0.08 0.38
C LEU A 271 -11.97 -0.37 -0.97
N ARG A 272 -12.80 -1.41 -1.02
CA ARG A 272 -13.46 -1.85 -2.27
C ARG A 272 -14.95 -2.11 -2.11
N GLY A 273 -15.32 -2.89 -1.09
CA GLY A 273 -16.70 -3.28 -0.85
C GLY A 273 -17.35 -2.63 0.38
N GLY A 274 -16.60 -1.85 1.16
CA GLY A 274 -17.05 -1.21 2.38
C GLY A 274 -15.93 -0.49 3.12
N ARG A 275 -16.23 -0.03 4.34
CA ARG A 275 -15.38 0.84 5.18
C ARG A 275 -14.12 0.14 5.72
N ILE A 276 -14.03 -1.19 5.64
CA ILE A 276 -12.85 -1.96 6.02
C ILE A 276 -12.13 -2.44 4.75
N SER A 277 -10.83 -2.20 4.67
CA SER A 277 -10.04 -2.52 3.49
C SER A 277 -9.70 -4.01 3.39
N ASP A 278 -9.34 -4.44 2.19
CA ASP A 278 -8.52 -5.63 2.00
C ASP A 278 -7.18 -5.47 2.76
N GLN A 279 -6.45 -6.57 2.96
CA GLN A 279 -5.11 -6.47 3.54
C GLN A 279 -4.18 -5.71 2.59
N VAL A 280 -3.42 -4.79 3.16
CA VAL A 280 -2.43 -3.99 2.43
C VAL A 280 -1.08 -4.03 3.15
N LEU A 281 -0.01 -3.76 2.41
CA LEU A 281 1.35 -3.91 2.92
C LEU A 281 1.97 -2.56 3.29
N MET A 282 2.44 -2.42 4.54
CA MET A 282 3.04 -1.20 5.06
C MET A 282 4.29 -1.49 5.89
N GLY A 283 5.22 -0.51 5.94
CA GLY A 283 6.37 -0.58 6.83
C GLY A 283 7.55 -1.41 6.32
N ARG A 284 8.52 -1.61 7.22
CA ARG A 284 9.73 -2.40 6.97
C ARG A 284 9.39 -3.89 7.00
N LEU A 285 10.15 -4.69 6.25
CA LEU A 285 10.02 -6.15 6.17
C LEU A 285 8.69 -6.67 5.60
N LYS A 286 7.76 -5.81 5.14
CA LYS A 286 6.46 -6.19 4.56
C LYS A 286 6.50 -7.20 3.40
N TYR A 287 7.63 -7.29 2.70
CA TYR A 287 7.84 -8.24 1.61
C TYR A 287 8.58 -9.52 2.05
N HIS A 288 9.08 -9.63 3.28
CA HIS A 288 9.92 -10.75 3.69
C HIS A 288 9.12 -12.04 3.91
N ASN A 289 9.82 -13.18 3.87
CA ASN A 289 9.19 -14.47 4.10
C ASN A 289 9.07 -14.74 5.61
N VAL A 290 8.00 -15.43 6.01
CA VAL A 290 7.75 -15.83 7.39
C VAL A 290 8.89 -16.68 7.94
N GLN A 291 9.42 -17.61 7.14
CA GLN A 291 10.56 -18.45 7.54
C GLN A 291 11.84 -17.63 7.75
N THR A 292 12.10 -16.64 6.88
CA THR A 292 13.28 -15.77 7.01
C THR A 292 13.22 -14.83 8.21
N LEU A 293 12.06 -14.68 8.84
CA LEU A 293 11.83 -13.85 10.02
C LEU A 293 11.53 -14.69 11.27
N GLY A 294 11.97 -15.95 11.30
CA GLY A 294 11.80 -16.82 12.46
C GLY A 294 10.33 -17.05 12.83
N GLY A 295 9.48 -17.26 11.82
CA GLY A 295 8.05 -17.54 12.00
C GLY A 295 7.16 -16.30 12.07
N LYS A 296 7.71 -15.08 11.98
CA LYS A 296 6.95 -13.84 12.15
C LYS A 296 6.54 -13.22 10.82
N VAL A 297 5.31 -12.72 10.76
CA VAL A 297 4.77 -11.97 9.62
C VAL A 297 4.88 -10.48 9.91
N PHE A 298 5.28 -9.68 8.92
CA PHE A 298 5.40 -8.24 9.06
C PHE A 298 4.59 -7.47 8.00
N GLY A 299 4.12 -6.29 8.39
CA GLY A 299 3.61 -5.26 7.51
C GLY A 299 2.22 -5.46 6.93
N ARG A 300 1.44 -6.46 7.34
CA ARG A 300 0.03 -6.58 6.95
C ARG A 300 -0.83 -5.68 7.81
N ILE A 301 -1.58 -4.79 7.17
CA ILE A 301 -2.48 -3.85 7.83
C ILE A 301 -3.85 -3.84 7.13
N ARG A 302 -4.87 -3.31 7.82
CA ARG A 302 -6.13 -2.87 7.21
C ARG A 302 -6.43 -1.43 7.57
N TYR A 303 -6.94 -0.68 6.62
CA TYR A 303 -7.58 0.60 6.86
C TYR A 303 -9.04 0.37 7.26
N ARG A 304 -9.52 1.20 8.19
CA ARG A 304 -10.93 1.30 8.55
C ARG A 304 -11.35 2.76 8.51
N LEU A 305 -12.34 3.08 7.70
CA LEU A 305 -13.01 4.39 7.72
C LEU A 305 -14.01 4.39 8.88
N ASN A 306 -13.82 5.29 9.84
CA ASN A 306 -14.67 5.43 11.02
C ASN A 306 -15.73 6.53 10.82
N GLU A 307 -15.35 7.64 10.20
CA GLU A 307 -16.25 8.78 9.95
C GLU A 307 -15.84 9.52 8.67
N LEU A 308 -16.82 10.04 7.94
CA LEU A 308 -16.64 11.06 6.93
C LEU A 308 -17.38 12.33 7.34
N ALA A 309 -16.71 13.48 7.35
CA ALA A 309 -17.32 14.77 7.60
C ALA A 309 -17.04 15.75 6.46
N LEU A 310 -18.08 16.39 5.94
CA LEU A 310 -17.94 17.48 4.97
C LEU A 310 -17.76 18.79 5.72
N SER A 311 -16.79 19.59 5.29
CA SER A 311 -16.62 20.95 5.77
C SER A 311 -17.80 21.81 5.30
N ARG A 312 -18.13 22.86 6.06
CA ARG A 312 -19.06 23.92 5.62
C ARG A 312 -18.56 24.65 4.38
N LEU A 313 -17.26 24.56 4.08
CA LEU A 313 -16.62 25.12 2.89
C LEU A 313 -16.76 24.23 1.65
N SER A 314 -17.28 23.01 1.81
CA SER A 314 -17.60 22.15 0.66
C SER A 314 -18.66 22.83 -0.19
N THR A 315 -18.42 22.98 -1.49
CA THR A 315 -19.40 23.58 -2.40
C THR A 315 -20.39 22.55 -2.92
N GLU A 316 -20.07 21.27 -2.76
CA GLU A 316 -20.89 20.14 -3.18
C GLU A 316 -21.34 19.31 -1.99
N SER A 317 -22.57 18.80 -2.07
CA SER A 317 -23.07 17.73 -1.24
C SER A 317 -22.70 16.37 -1.82
N MET A 318 -22.64 15.36 -0.96
CA MET A 318 -22.47 13.97 -1.38
C MET A 318 -23.83 13.29 -1.44
N LYS A 319 -24.34 13.09 -2.66
CA LYS A 319 -25.66 12.48 -2.90
C LYS A 319 -25.51 10.99 -3.18
N LEU A 320 -26.20 10.19 -2.38
CA LEU A 320 -26.30 8.74 -2.51
C LEU A 320 -27.77 8.35 -2.67
N ASP A 321 -28.01 7.12 -3.11
CA ASP A 321 -29.37 6.64 -3.28
C ASP A 321 -30.12 6.64 -1.94
N GLY A 322 -31.07 7.57 -1.80
CA GLY A 322 -31.93 7.71 -0.64
C GLY A 322 -31.42 8.63 0.48
N TRP A 323 -30.21 9.21 0.38
CA TRP A 323 -29.70 10.14 1.40
C TRP A 323 -28.56 11.04 0.89
N GLU A 324 -28.31 12.12 1.63
CA GLU A 324 -27.33 13.16 1.26
C GLU A 324 -26.50 13.57 2.48
N ILE A 325 -25.18 13.70 2.31
CA ILE A 325 -24.33 14.43 3.25
C ILE A 325 -24.17 15.85 2.71
N ARG A 326 -24.74 16.82 3.42
CA ARG A 326 -24.61 18.25 3.07
C ARG A 326 -23.32 18.83 3.65
N PRO A 327 -22.81 19.96 3.10
CA PRO A 327 -21.73 20.70 3.71
C PRO A 327 -21.98 20.97 5.21
N GLY A 328 -21.01 20.64 6.05
CA GLY A 328 -21.13 20.72 7.52
C GLY A 328 -21.74 19.48 8.18
N GLY A 329 -22.25 18.51 7.42
CA GLY A 329 -22.72 17.23 7.92
C GLY A 329 -21.62 16.19 8.04
N SER A 330 -21.87 15.14 8.82
CA SER A 330 -20.98 13.98 8.93
C SER A 330 -21.74 12.65 8.96
N LEU A 331 -21.00 11.58 8.77
CA LEU A 331 -21.49 10.22 8.73
C LEU A 331 -20.52 9.28 9.44
N ALA A 332 -20.99 8.67 10.53
CA ALA A 332 -20.28 7.64 11.29
C ALA A 332 -21.04 6.29 11.34
N ASP A 333 -22.26 6.22 10.80
CA ASP A 333 -23.03 4.98 10.74
C ASP A 333 -22.33 3.95 9.84
N GLU A 334 -21.99 2.79 10.41
CA GLU A 334 -21.16 1.79 9.73
C GLU A 334 -21.79 1.26 8.45
N GLY A 335 -23.09 0.97 8.46
CA GLY A 335 -23.80 0.42 7.31
C GLY A 335 -23.88 1.43 6.16
N ARG A 336 -24.15 2.69 6.46
CA ARG A 336 -24.13 3.77 5.47
C ARG A 336 -22.73 4.09 4.97
N LEU A 337 -21.69 3.98 5.81
CA LEU A 337 -20.30 4.11 5.38
C LEU A 337 -19.91 3.00 4.39
N ASP A 338 -20.35 1.77 4.63
CA ASP A 338 -20.11 0.66 3.70
C ASP A 338 -20.73 0.93 2.32
N VAL A 339 -22.00 1.39 2.29
CA VAL A 339 -22.70 1.78 1.06
C VAL A 339 -21.99 2.94 0.36
N LEU A 340 -21.62 3.96 1.11
CA LEU A 340 -20.91 5.13 0.60
C LEU A 340 -19.59 4.75 -0.07
N VAL A 341 -18.77 3.97 0.61
CA VAL A 341 -17.46 3.58 0.10
C VAL A 341 -17.62 2.80 -1.20
N LYS A 342 -18.57 1.86 -1.24
CA LYS A 342 -18.86 1.08 -2.44
C LYS A 342 -19.27 1.99 -3.61
N ASP A 343 -20.22 2.90 -3.42
CA ASP A 343 -20.67 3.82 -4.47
C ASP A 343 -19.51 4.69 -5.02
N LEU A 344 -18.71 5.29 -4.14
CA LEU A 344 -17.59 6.13 -4.58
C LEU A 344 -16.50 5.32 -5.31
N VAL A 345 -16.22 4.11 -4.85
CA VAL A 345 -15.30 3.20 -5.53
C VAL A 345 -15.83 2.80 -6.91
N ASP A 346 -17.11 2.45 -7.03
CA ASP A 346 -17.75 2.06 -8.30
C ASP A 346 -17.72 3.22 -9.31
N ARG A 347 -18.00 4.46 -8.86
CA ARG A 347 -17.87 5.66 -9.71
C ARG A 347 -16.43 5.86 -10.19
N SER A 348 -15.45 5.62 -9.31
CA SER A 348 -14.03 5.74 -9.65
C SER A 348 -13.61 4.71 -10.68
N LEU A 349 -13.98 3.44 -10.48
CA LEU A 349 -13.67 2.37 -11.42
C LEU A 349 -14.32 2.60 -12.78
N LYS A 350 -15.56 3.12 -12.81
CA LYS A 350 -16.24 3.53 -14.04
C LYS A 350 -15.53 4.70 -14.73
N LYS A 351 -15.09 5.72 -13.98
CA LYS A 351 -14.40 6.89 -14.54
C LYS A 351 -13.03 6.54 -15.14
N PHE A 352 -12.32 5.62 -14.51
CA PHE A 352 -10.98 5.18 -14.90
C PHE A 352 -10.97 3.78 -15.52
N GLU A 353 -12.05 3.43 -16.21
CA GLU A 353 -12.25 2.09 -16.75
C GLU A 353 -11.12 1.69 -17.72
N GLY A 354 -10.50 0.55 -17.43
CA GLY A 354 -9.37 0.01 -18.17
C GLY A 354 -8.04 0.70 -17.88
N GLU A 355 -8.01 1.78 -17.08
CA GLU A 355 -6.79 2.48 -16.66
C GLU A 355 -6.28 2.01 -15.28
N ILE A 356 -7.11 1.32 -14.48
CA ILE A 356 -6.74 0.81 -13.15
C ILE A 356 -6.70 -0.72 -13.15
N MET A 357 -5.60 -1.28 -12.63
CA MET A 357 -5.45 -2.68 -12.30
C MET A 357 -5.36 -2.85 -10.78
N LEU A 358 -6.37 -3.48 -10.20
CA LEU A 358 -6.39 -3.78 -8.78
C LEU A 358 -5.58 -5.05 -8.49
N VAL A 359 -4.58 -4.93 -7.62
CA VAL A 359 -3.74 -6.05 -7.18
C VAL A 359 -4.03 -6.38 -5.72
N ASP A 360 -4.13 -7.67 -5.41
CA ASP A 360 -4.12 -8.18 -4.04
C ASP A 360 -2.68 -8.52 -3.66
N GLU A 361 -1.99 -7.55 -3.05
CA GLU A 361 -0.56 -7.68 -2.74
C GLU A 361 -0.26 -8.87 -1.83
N VAL A 362 -1.13 -9.12 -0.83
CA VAL A 362 -0.90 -10.16 0.18
C VAL A 362 -1.09 -11.54 -0.43
N ARG A 363 -2.16 -11.73 -1.20
CA ARG A 363 -2.40 -13.00 -1.91
C ARG A 363 -1.25 -13.32 -2.86
N VAL A 364 -0.74 -12.33 -3.60
CA VAL A 364 0.40 -12.55 -4.51
C VAL A 364 1.63 -12.98 -3.71
N ILE A 365 1.96 -12.31 -2.60
CA ILE A 365 3.10 -12.69 -1.75
C ILE A 365 2.97 -14.11 -1.21
N ASP A 366 1.79 -14.49 -0.73
CA ASP A 366 1.55 -15.80 -0.12
C ASP A 366 1.65 -16.95 -1.12
N GLN A 367 1.49 -16.66 -2.42
CA GLN A 367 1.64 -17.60 -3.51
C GLN A 367 3.07 -17.68 -4.08
N LEU A 368 3.94 -16.71 -3.77
CA LEU A 368 5.31 -16.74 -4.24
C LEU A 368 6.08 -17.89 -3.57
N PRO A 369 7.01 -18.54 -4.30
CA PRO A 369 7.77 -19.67 -3.76
C PRO A 369 8.42 -19.31 -2.42
N ARG A 370 8.26 -20.24 -1.47
CA ARG A 370 8.90 -20.22 -0.17
C ARG A 370 10.40 -20.31 -0.43
N ALA A 371 11.10 -19.21 -0.19
CA ALA A 371 12.55 -19.16 -0.27
C ALA A 371 13.15 -20.12 0.76
#